data_AF-A0A7V5ZE11-F1
#
_entry.id   AF-A0A7V5ZE11-F1
#
_cell.length_a   1.000
_cell.length_b   1.000
_cell.length_c   1.000
_cell.angle_alpha   90.00
_cell.angle_beta   90.00
_cell.angle_gamma   90.00
#
_symmetry.space_group_name_H-M   'P 1'
#
loop_
_entity.id
_entity.type
_entity.pdbx_description
1 polymer ?
#
loop_
_entity_poly.entity_id
_entity_poly.type
_entity_poly.pdbx_seq_one_letter_code
_entity_poly.pdbx_strand_id
1 'polypeptide(L)'
;MLSEVWRMDWSPNPGKKLTRSYRGQVWARYPLRTHVVQPGEDLAQLVERYAAPVLREGDVLAISEKVVAICQRRAFPVDEIHPRPLARWLSRFVTRTPHGIGIG
;
A
#
# COMPACT_ATOMS: atom_id res chain seq x y z
N MET A 1 13.84 -25.75 -10.20
CA MET A 1 12.67 -25.93 -9.32
C MET A 1 12.31 -24.63 -8.62
N LEU A 2 11.69 -23.67 -9.33
CA LEU A 2 10.85 -22.60 -8.76
C LEU A 2 9.78 -22.25 -9.82
N SER A 3 9.07 -23.28 -10.24
CA SER A 3 7.94 -23.24 -11.17
C SER A 3 6.66 -23.42 -10.35
N GLU A 4 5.86 -22.35 -10.19
CA GLU A 4 4.39 -22.39 -9.95
C GLU A 4 3.77 -21.01 -9.65
N VAL A 5 4.55 -19.97 -9.34
CA VAL A 5 4.01 -18.71 -8.77
C VAL A 5 3.63 -17.62 -9.80
N TRP A 6 3.99 -17.77 -11.08
CA TRP A 6 3.91 -16.66 -12.06
C TRP A 6 2.81 -16.78 -13.12
N ARG A 7 1.60 -17.18 -12.71
CA ARG A 7 0.42 -16.92 -13.55
C ARG A 7 -0.21 -15.61 -13.07
N MET A 8 0.07 -14.51 -13.76
CA MET A 8 -0.48 -13.20 -13.43
C MET A 8 -1.94 -13.12 -13.88
N ASP A 9 -2.80 -13.78 -13.11
CA ASP A 9 -4.25 -13.64 -13.20
C ASP A 9 -4.61 -12.28 -12.60
N TRP A 10 -4.47 -11.21 -13.40
CA TRP A 10 -4.77 -9.85 -12.97
C TRP A 10 -6.24 -9.71 -12.62
N SER A 11 -6.56 -9.63 -11.33
CA SER A 11 -7.92 -9.38 -10.86
C SER A 11 -8.01 -7.99 -10.25
N PRO A 12 -8.95 -7.12 -10.68
CA PRO A 12 -9.15 -5.85 -10.03
C PRO A 12 -9.72 -6.06 -8.62
N ASN A 13 -9.51 -5.08 -7.74
CA ASN A 13 -10.23 -5.04 -6.46
C ASN A 13 -11.76 -5.03 -6.71
N PRO A 14 -12.56 -5.58 -5.79
CA PRO A 14 -14.02 -5.57 -5.91
C PRO A 14 -14.59 -4.20 -6.30
N GLY A 15 -15.46 -4.17 -7.31
CA GLY A 15 -16.09 -2.95 -7.81
C GLY A 15 -15.17 -2.02 -8.62
N LYS A 16 -13.94 -2.44 -8.96
CA LYS A 16 -13.02 -1.66 -9.81
C LYS A 16 -12.79 -2.33 -11.16
N LYS A 17 -12.46 -1.52 -12.17
CA LYS A 17 -12.03 -1.97 -13.51
C LYS A 17 -10.52 -1.87 -13.62
N LEU A 18 -9.90 -2.85 -14.29
CA LEU A 18 -8.46 -2.82 -14.60
C LEU A 18 -8.11 -1.67 -15.54
N THR A 19 -8.96 -1.40 -16.53
CA THR A 19 -8.72 -0.32 -17.49
C THR A 19 -9.53 0.93 -17.16
N ARG A 20 -8.99 2.10 -17.52
CA ARG A 20 -9.66 3.40 -17.44
C ARG A 20 -9.32 4.23 -18.67
N SER A 21 -10.33 4.78 -19.32
CA SER A 21 -10.12 5.72 -20.43
C SER A 21 -9.92 7.14 -19.90
N TYR A 22 -8.92 7.85 -20.43
CA TYR A 22 -8.67 9.25 -20.14
C TYR A 22 -8.05 9.93 -21.37
N ARG A 23 -8.64 11.05 -21.81
CA ARG A 23 -8.19 11.83 -22.99
C ARG A 23 -7.97 10.98 -24.25
N GLY A 24 -8.89 10.08 -24.55
CA GLY A 24 -8.82 9.22 -25.74
C GLY A 24 -7.82 8.06 -25.62
N GLN A 25 -7.09 7.94 -24.51
CA GLN A 25 -6.17 6.82 -24.25
C GLN A 25 -6.74 5.88 -23.19
N VAL A 26 -6.48 4.58 -23.36
CA VAL A 26 -6.84 3.54 -22.39
C VAL A 26 -5.63 3.21 -21.53
N TRP A 27 -5.80 3.35 -20.22
CA TRP A 27 -4.77 3.07 -19.23
C TRP A 27 -5.12 1.79 -18.48
N ALA A 28 -4.19 0.82 -18.45
CA ALA A 28 -4.32 -0.35 -17.61
C ALA A 28 -3.73 -0.09 -16.21
N ARG A 29 -4.40 -0.58 -15.17
CA ARG A 29 -4.00 -0.46 -13.76
C ARG A 29 -3.93 -1.87 -13.19
N TYR A 30 -2.76 -2.47 -13.31
CA TYR A 30 -2.52 -3.84 -12.87
C TYR A 30 -2.12 -3.86 -11.40
N PRO A 31 -2.89 -4.56 -10.53
CA PRO A 31 -2.55 -4.67 -9.12
C PRO A 31 -1.41 -5.67 -8.93
N LEU A 32 -0.30 -5.23 -8.36
CA LEU A 32 0.83 -6.09 -8.03
C LEU A 32 0.60 -6.75 -6.66
N ARG A 33 0.53 -8.09 -6.65
CA ARG A 33 0.43 -8.85 -5.41
C ARG A 33 1.81 -9.05 -4.81
N THR A 34 1.99 -8.60 -3.57
CA THR A 34 3.19 -8.83 -2.76
C THR A 34 2.89 -9.81 -1.63
N HIS A 35 3.93 -10.19 -0.89
CA HIS A 35 3.75 -10.73 0.46
C HIS A 35 3.36 -9.60 1.43
N VAL A 36 3.08 -9.96 2.69
CA VAL A 36 2.88 -8.99 3.78
C VAL A 36 4.23 -8.36 4.12
N VAL A 37 4.43 -7.13 3.65
CA VAL A 37 5.65 -6.33 3.89
C VAL A 37 5.89 -6.17 5.38
N GLN A 38 7.14 -6.37 5.79
CA GLN A 38 7.58 -6.32 7.18
C GLN A 38 8.37 -5.03 7.50
N PRO A 39 8.37 -4.57 8.76
CA PRO A 39 9.12 -3.38 9.15
C PRO A 39 10.63 -3.50 8.88
N GLY A 40 11.21 -2.47 8.24
CA GLY A 40 12.64 -2.43 7.95
C GLY A 40 13.08 -3.18 6.69
N GLU A 41 12.16 -3.76 5.92
CA GLU A 41 12.48 -4.25 4.57
C GLU A 41 12.89 -3.11 3.64
N ASP A 42 13.75 -3.42 2.66
CA ASP A 42 14.20 -2.46 1.67
C ASP A 42 13.16 -2.28 0.55
N LEU A 43 12.70 -1.03 0.37
CA LEU A 43 11.68 -0.70 -0.60
C LEU A 43 12.15 -0.94 -2.05
N ALA A 44 13.43 -0.69 -2.36
CA ALA A 44 13.95 -0.89 -3.71
C ALA A 44 13.99 -2.37 -4.07
N GLN A 45 14.40 -3.25 -3.13
CA GLN A 45 14.36 -4.69 -3.32
C GLN A 45 12.93 -5.23 -3.49
N LEU A 46 11.95 -4.66 -2.79
CA LEU A 46 10.54 -5.00 -3.01
C LEU A 46 10.08 -4.64 -4.42
N VAL A 47 10.44 -3.44 -4.90
CA VAL A 47 10.12 -2.99 -6.26
C VAL A 47 10.81 -3.88 -7.30
N GLU A 48 12.09 -4.20 -7.10
CA GLU A 48 12.85 -5.07 -7.98
C GLU A 48 12.24 -6.48 -8.05
N ARG A 49 11.82 -7.04 -6.90
CA ARG A 49 11.22 -8.37 -6.84
C ARG A 49 9.83 -8.44 -7.50
N TYR A 50 8.97 -7.45 -7.26
CA TYR A 50 7.53 -7.56 -7.59
C TYR A 50 7.08 -6.72 -8.78
N ALA A 51 7.76 -5.60 -9.07
CA ALA A 51 7.34 -4.66 -10.10
C ALA A 51 8.25 -4.73 -11.34
N ALA A 52 9.57 -4.81 -11.16
CA ALA A 52 10.51 -4.82 -12.29
C ALA A 52 10.23 -5.89 -13.36
N PRO A 53 9.78 -7.12 -13.03
CA PRO A 53 9.50 -8.14 -14.05
C PRO A 53 8.33 -7.81 -15.00
N VAL A 54 7.49 -6.83 -14.67
CA VAL A 54 6.25 -6.52 -15.41
C VAL A 54 6.18 -5.09 -15.92
N LEU A 55 7.02 -4.20 -15.39
CA LEU A 55 7.09 -2.81 -15.80
C LEU A 55 7.74 -2.66 -17.17
N ARG A 56 7.24 -1.71 -17.95
CA ARG A 56 7.79 -1.28 -19.23
C ARG A 56 8.19 0.17 -19.16
N GLU A 57 9.04 0.59 -20.09
CA GLU A 57 9.38 2.01 -20.22
C GLU A 57 8.11 2.85 -20.43
N GLY A 58 7.99 3.93 -19.65
CA GLY A 58 6.80 4.80 -19.64
C GLY A 58 5.70 4.39 -18.67
N ASP A 59 5.79 3.22 -18.02
CA ASP A 59 4.84 2.84 -16.97
C ASP A 59 5.04 3.67 -15.70
N VAL A 60 3.93 3.84 -14.96
CA VAL A 60 3.93 4.52 -13.65
C VAL A 60 3.62 3.51 -12.56
N LEU A 61 4.58 3.32 -11.65
CA LEU A 61 4.39 2.51 -10.45
C LEU A 61 3.82 3.39 -9.31
N ALA A 62 2.61 3.06 -8.86
CA ALA A 62 2.01 3.67 -7.68
C ALA A 62 2.16 2.75 -6.46
N ILE A 63 2.78 3.27 -5.40
CA ILE A 63 2.97 2.56 -4.13
C ILE A 63 2.21 3.30 -3.04
N SER A 64 1.44 2.58 -2.21
CA SER A 64 0.77 3.19 -1.07
C SER A 64 1.78 3.69 -0.05
N GLU A 65 1.54 4.85 0.56
CA GLU A 65 2.37 5.38 1.64
C GLU A 65 2.56 4.37 2.78
N LYS A 66 1.55 3.53 3.06
CA LYS A 66 1.60 2.51 4.09
C LYS A 66 2.80 1.56 3.94
N VAL A 67 3.06 1.09 2.72
CA VAL A 67 4.20 0.20 2.43
C VAL A 67 5.52 0.93 2.69
N VAL A 68 5.62 2.19 2.24
CA VAL A 68 6.80 3.04 2.46
C VAL A 68 7.04 3.27 3.96
N ALA A 69 5.99 3.57 4.72
CA ALA A 69 6.06 3.79 6.17
C ALA A 69 6.50 2.52 6.92
N ILE A 70 6.01 1.34 6.53
CA ILE A 70 6.44 0.06 7.10
C ILE A 70 7.94 -0.16 6.83
N CYS A 71 8.39 -0.02 5.58
CA CYS A 71 9.81 -0.15 5.21
C CYS A 71 10.70 0.80 6.04
N GLN A 72 10.24 2.02 6.27
CA GLN A 72 10.95 3.05 7.04
C GLN A 72 10.79 2.93 8.57
N ARG A 73 10.13 1.88 9.08
CA ARG A 73 9.82 1.70 10.52
C ARG A 73 9.05 2.88 11.14
N ARG A 74 8.13 3.46 10.36
CA ARG A 74 7.24 4.56 10.76
C ARG A 74 5.79 4.11 10.97
N ALA A 75 5.54 2.80 10.95
CA ALA A 75 4.25 2.20 11.31
C ALA A 75 4.39 1.55 12.68
N PHE A 76 3.63 2.05 13.67
CA PHE A 76 3.73 1.62 15.06
C PHE A 76 2.44 0.91 15.51
N PRO A 77 2.55 -0.22 16.23
CA PRO A 77 1.44 -0.78 16.97
C PRO A 77 0.85 0.23 17.97
N VAL A 78 -0.47 0.22 18.17
CA VAL A 78 -1.15 1.20 19.03
C VAL A 78 -0.76 1.04 20.50
N ASP A 79 -0.48 -0.18 20.92
CA ASP A 79 -0.02 -0.56 22.25
C ASP A 79 1.40 -0.07 22.58
N GLU A 80 2.21 0.23 21.56
CA GLU A 80 3.53 0.87 21.75
C GLU A 80 3.43 2.40 21.93
N ILE A 81 2.25 2.99 21.69
CA ILE A 81 2.05 4.43 21.81
C ILE A 81 1.79 4.80 23.27
N HIS A 82 2.67 5.64 23.83
CA HIS A 82 2.59 6.13 25.20
C HIS A 82 2.07 7.58 25.25
N PRO A 83 0.74 7.82 25.31
CA PRO A 83 0.19 9.16 25.26
C PRO A 83 0.50 9.95 26.55
N ARG A 84 0.98 11.19 26.38
CA ARG A 84 1.15 12.15 27.49
C ARG A 84 -0.22 12.70 27.93
N PRO A 85 -0.35 13.27 29.15
CA PRO A 85 -1.62 13.82 29.66
C PRO A 85 -2.31 14.78 28.67
N LEU A 86 -1.55 15.63 28.00
CA LEU A 86 -2.09 16.54 26.97
C LEU A 86 -2.72 15.80 25.79
N ALA A 87 -2.09 14.73 25.29
CA ALA A 87 -2.64 13.93 24.19
C ALA A 87 -3.95 13.24 24.61
N ARG A 88 -4.03 12.76 25.86
CA ARG A 88 -5.29 12.21 26.41
C ARG A 88 -6.38 13.27 26.47
N TRP A 89 -6.06 14.49 26.92
CA TRP A 89 -7.01 15.59 26.98
C TRP A 89 -7.50 15.99 25.58
N LEU A 90 -6.59 16.19 24.63
CA LEU A 90 -6.90 16.54 23.24
C LEU A 90 -7.74 15.47 22.53
N SER A 91 -7.53 14.19 22.85
CA SER A 91 -8.27 13.07 22.21
C SER A 91 -9.79 13.12 22.42
N ARG A 92 -10.28 13.91 23.38
CA ARG A 92 -11.71 14.09 23.65
C ARG A 92 -12.41 14.96 22.60
N PHE A 93 -11.64 15.73 21.81
CA PHE A 93 -12.16 16.66 20.81
C PHE A 93 -12.08 16.09 19.38
N VAL A 94 -11.66 14.83 19.21
CA VAL A 94 -11.63 14.16 17.91
C VAL A 94 -12.66 13.04 17.85
N THR A 95 -13.32 12.90 16.70
CA THR A 95 -14.33 11.87 16.48
C THR A 95 -13.67 10.56 16.07
N ARG A 96 -13.94 9.48 16.79
CA ARG A 96 -13.57 8.13 16.36
C ARG A 96 -14.62 7.63 15.39
N THR A 97 -14.24 7.41 14.13
CA THR A 97 -15.17 6.84 13.14
C THR A 97 -15.14 5.31 13.21
N PRO A 98 -16.26 4.62 12.89
CA PRO A 98 -16.28 3.15 12.81
C PRO A 98 -15.37 2.57 11.71
N HIS A 99 -14.97 3.40 10.74
CA HIS A 99 -14.26 2.98 9.53
C HIS A 99 -12.73 3.10 9.67
N GLY A 100 -12.20 3.57 10.81
CA GLY A 100 -10.77 3.54 11.06
C GLY A 100 -10.27 4.40 12.23
N ILE A 101 -8.99 4.20 12.57
CA ILE A 101 -8.23 4.95 13.59
C ILE A 101 -7.89 6.38 13.10
N GLY A 102 -8.36 6.77 11.92
CA GLY A 102 -8.12 8.07 11.32
C GLY A 102 -8.86 9.17 12.07
N ILE A 103 -8.11 10.20 12.44
CA ILE A 103 -8.64 11.52 12.79
C ILE A 103 -9.31 12.05 11.52
N GLY A 104 -10.63 12.28 11.58
CA GLY A 104 -11.34 13.03 10.55
C GLY A 104 -11.00 14.51 10.62
#